data_AF-A0A4P7GRY9-F1
#
_entry.id   AF-A0A4P7GRY9-F1
#
_cell.length_a   1.000
_cell.length_b   1.000
_cell.length_c   1.000
_cell.angle_alpha   90.00
_cell.angle_beta   90.00
_cell.angle_gamma   90.00
#
_symmetry.space_group_name_H-M   'P 1'
#
loop_
_entity.id
_entity.type
_entity.pdbx_description
1 polymer ?
#
loop_
_entity_poly.entity_id
_entity_poly.type
_entity_poly.pdbx_seq_one_letter_code
_entity_poly.pdbx_strand_id
1 'polypeptide(L)' 'MRLRMALESLSPAERDLLIRRYWMEEPIERMAREAGISRNAMDSRLWRARQALRKALVERAPAAGRRPASADRKGDPT' A
#
# COMPACT_ATOMS: atom_id res chain seq x y z
N MET A 1 -5.39 -1.99 -19.23
CA MET A 1 -4.39 -1.79 -18.15
C MET A 1 -5.05 -1.30 -16.85
N ARG A 2 -5.56 -2.19 -15.98
CA ARG A 2 -6.26 -1.76 -14.74
C ARG A 2 -5.32 -1.27 -13.64
N LEU A 3 -4.11 -1.84 -13.54
CA LEU A 3 -3.11 -1.47 -12.53
C LEU A 3 -2.61 -0.04 -12.70
N ARG A 4 -2.28 0.36 -13.94
CA ARG A 4 -1.81 1.71 -14.24
C ARG A 4 -2.82 2.78 -13.80
N MET A 5 -4.08 2.61 -14.19
CA MET A 5 -5.15 3.54 -13.80
C MET A 5 -5.41 3.56 -12.29
N ALA A 6 -5.25 2.42 -11.61
CA ALA A 6 -5.36 2.36 -10.16
C ALA A 6 -4.22 3.14 -9.49
N LEU A 7 -2.97 2.96 -9.94
CA LEU A 7 -1.83 3.73 -9.45
C LEU A 7 -1.96 5.23 -9.75
N GLU A 8 -2.50 5.60 -10.92
CA GLU A 8 -2.78 7.00 -11.27
C GLU A 8 -3.88 7.64 -10.41
N SER A 9 -4.74 6.84 -9.77
CA SER A 9 -5.78 7.34 -8.85
C SER A 9 -5.30 7.51 -7.39
N LEU A 10 -4.10 7.05 -7.06
CA LEU A 10 -3.50 7.26 -5.74
C LEU A 10 -2.91 8.68 -5.64
N SER A 11 -2.75 9.18 -4.41
CA SER A 11 -1.96 10.40 -4.23
C SER A 11 -0.50 10.17 -4.68
N PRO A 12 0.21 11.21 -5.15
CA PRO A 12 1.60 11.08 -5.56
C PRO A 12 2.47 10.46 -4.46
N ALA A 13 2.27 10.85 -3.20
CA ALA A 13 3.02 10.33 -2.07
C ALA A 13 2.79 8.83 -1.83
N GLU A 14 1.54 8.35 -1.93
CA GLU A 14 1.24 6.92 -1.78
C GLU A 14 1.79 6.09 -2.94
N ARG A 15 1.66 6.60 -4.17
CA ARG A 15 2.20 5.95 -5.36
C ARG A 15 3.71 5.81 -5.27
N ASP A 16 4.41 6.87 -4.87
CA ASP A 16 5.87 6.86 -4.74
C ASP A 16 6.33 5.86 -3.68
N LEU A 17 5.64 5.76 -2.54
CA LEU A 17 5.94 4.75 -1.52
C LEU A 17 5.84 3.32 -2.08
N LEU A 18 4.81 3.04 -2.87
CA LEU A 18 4.63 1.72 -3.47
C LEU A 18 5.70 1.43 -4.52
N ILE A 19 6.04 2.40 -5.37
CA ILE A 19 7.10 2.25 -6.38
C ILE A 19 8.44 2.00 -5.69
N ARG A 20 8.83 2.84 -4.73
CA ARG A 20 10.08 2.68 -3.98
C ARG A 20 10.17 1.31 -3.33
N ARG A 21 9.10 0.87 -2.64
CA ARG A 21 9.14 -0.39 -1.92
C ARG A 21 9.11 -1.64 -2.81
N TYR A 22 8.29 -1.66 -3.86
CA TYR A 22 8.02 -2.90 -4.61
C TYR A 22 8.65 -2.94 -5.99
N TRP A 23 8.97 -1.78 -6.59
CA TRP A 23 9.63 -1.72 -7.89
C TRP A 23 11.13 -1.48 -7.75
N MET A 24 11.52 -0.57 -6.87
CA MET A 24 12.94 -0.29 -6.57
C MET A 24 13.50 -1.16 -5.44
N GLU A 25 12.65 -2.02 -4.85
CA GLU A 25 13.00 -2.93 -3.75
C GLU A 25 13.69 -2.23 -2.56
N GLU A 26 13.36 -0.96 -2.33
CA GLU A 26 14.03 -0.15 -1.33
C GLU A 26 13.71 -0.65 0.09
N PRO A 27 14.72 -0.80 0.98
CA PRO A 27 14.50 -1.19 2.37
C PRO A 27 13.67 -0.16 3.13
N ILE A 28 12.74 -0.64 3.96
CA ILE A 28 11.82 0.20 4.74
C ILE A 28 12.60 1.10 5.71
N GLU A 29 13.72 0.61 6.24
CA GLU A 29 14.62 1.33 7.13
C GLU A 29 15.23 2.55 6.43
N ARG A 30 15.61 2.41 5.15
CA ARG A 30 16.15 3.52 4.36
C ARG A 30 15.08 4.55 4.08
N MET A 31 13.89 4.11 3.65
CA MET A 31 12.76 5.00 3.39
C MET A 31 12.36 5.79 4.65
N ALA A 32 12.32 5.11 5.80
CA ALA A 32 11.99 5.71 7.09
C ALA A 32 13.03 6.77 7.51
N ARG A 33 14.32 6.44 7.37
CA ARG A 33 15.43 7.36 7.65
C ARG A 33 15.39 8.60 6.78
N GLU A 34 15.20 8.45 5.47
CA GLU A 34 15.10 9.59 4.53
C GLU A 34 13.89 10.48 4.81
N ALA A 35 12.78 9.90 5.28
CA ALA A 35 11.59 10.63 5.67
C ALA A 35 11.64 11.22 7.09
N GLY A 36 12.71 10.95 7.86
CA GLY A 36 12.84 11.41 9.24
C GLY A 36 11.79 10.82 10.21
N ILE A 37 11.31 9.60 9.95
CA ILE A 37 10.28 8.93 10.77
C ILE A 37 10.76 7.56 11.25
N SER A 38 10.07 6.99 12.24
CA SER A 38 10.33 5.61 12.67
C SER A 38 9.94 4.61 11.60
N ARG A 39 10.60 3.43 11.61
CA ARG A 39 10.24 2.29 10.76
C ARG A 39 8.76 1.93 10.87
N ASN A 40 8.21 1.91 12.08
CA ASN A 40 6.80 1.61 12.33
C ASN A 40 5.84 2.65 11.71
N ALA A 41 6.22 3.94 11.74
CA ALA A 41 5.46 4.99 11.06
C ALA A 41 5.50 4.81 9.53
N MET A 42 6.66 4.39 8.98
CA MET A 42 6.78 4.06 7.56
C MET A 42 5.96 2.82 7.17
N ASP A 43 5.98 1.77 7.99
CA ASP A 43 5.13 0.58 7.82
C ASP A 43 3.64 0.96 7.77
N SER A 44 3.21 1.85 8.67
CA SER A 44 1.83 2.37 8.69
C SER A 44 1.48 3.16 7.42
N ARG A 45 2.41 3.95 6.88
CA ARG A 45 2.23 4.68 5.61
C ARG A 45 2.11 3.71 4.44
N LEU A 46 3.00 2.71 4.36
CA LEU A 46 2.96 1.67 3.34
C LEU A 46 1.67 0.84 3.42
N TRP A 47 1.19 0.54 4.64
CA TRP A 47 -0.09 -0.14 4.82
C TRP A 47 -1.25 0.69 4.28
N ARG A 48 -1.32 1.98 4.57
CA ARG A 48 -2.36 2.87 4.03
C ARG A 48 -2.30 2.94 2.50
N ALA A 49 -1.12 3.11 1.92
CA ALA A 49 -0.94 3.10 0.46
C ALA A 49 -1.41 1.79 -0.18
N ARG A 50 -1.13 0.63 0.45
CA ARG A 50 -1.64 -0.67 0.00
C ARG A 50 -3.17 -0.75 0.05
N GLN A 51 -3.79 -0.24 1.11
CA GLN A 51 -5.26 -0.24 1.22
C GLN A 51 -5.89 0.67 0.16
N ALA A 52 -5.32 1.84 -0.11
CA ALA A 52 -5.74 2.73 -1.18
C ALA A 52 -5.66 2.03 -2.56
N LEU A 53 -4.53 1.37 -2.86
CA LEU A 53 -4.38 0.62 -4.10
C LEU A 53 -5.39 -0.53 -4.20
N ARG A 54 -5.59 -1.29 -3.12
CA ARG A 54 -6.58 -2.38 -3.07
C ARG A 54 -7.98 -1.86 -3.36
N LYS A 55 -8.39 -0.75 -2.72
CA LYS A 55 -9.68 -0.11 -2.94
C LYS A 55 -9.85 0.32 -4.41
N ALA A 56 -8.85 1.01 -4.97
CA ALA A 56 -8.86 1.44 -6.36
C ALA A 56 -8.96 0.28 -7.36
N LEU A 57 -8.33 -0.86 -7.06
CA LEU A 57 -8.43 -2.07 -7.89
C LEU A 57 -9.79 -2.75 -7.76
N VAL A 58 -10.38 -2.78 -6.55
CA VAL A 58 -11.70 -3.40 -6.29
C VAL A 58 -12.82 -2.57 -6.91
N GLU A 59 -12.81 -1.25 -6.76
CA GLU A 59 -13.81 -0.35 -7.37
C GLU A 59 -13.80 -0.43 -8.90
N ARG A 60 -12.66 -0.82 -9.49
CA ARG A 60 -12.48 -0.97 -10.94
C ARG A 60 -12.59 -2.42 -11.42
N ALA A 61 -12.85 -3.37 -10.54
CA ALA A 61 -13.12 -4.74 -10.91
C ALA A 61 -14.60 -4.88 -11.34
N PRO A 62 -14.91 -5.53 -12.47
CA PRO A 62 -16.29 -5.93 -12.75
C PRO A 62 -16.77 -6.84 -11.61
N ALA A 63 -18.05 -6.76 -11.23
CA ALA A 63 -18.65 -7.38 -10.04
C ALA A 63 -18.54 -8.93 -9.94
N ALA A 64 -17.84 -9.58 -10.86
CA ALA A 64 -17.56 -11.00 -10.84
C ALA A 64 -16.47 -11.33 -9.80
N GLY A 65 -16.89 -11.73 -8.60
CA GLY A 65 -16.04 -12.47 -7.66
C GLY A 65 -15.71 -11.80 -6.32
N ARG A 66 -16.63 -11.03 -5.73
CA ARG A 66 -16.45 -10.50 -4.37
C ARG A 66 -16.49 -11.63 -3.32
N ARG A 67 -15.37 -12.30 -3.07
CA ARG A 67 -15.16 -13.03 -1.80
C ARG A 67 -14.80 -12.00 -0.72
N PRO A 68 -15.49 -11.98 0.43
CA PRO A 68 -15.18 -11.03 1.50
C PRO A 68 -13.75 -11.25 1.99
N ALA A 69 -13.04 -10.15 2.18
CA ALA A 69 -11.69 -10.13 2.72
C ALA A 69 -11.73 -10.70 4.14
N SER A 70 -11.08 -11.84 4.35
CA SER A 70 -10.84 -12.40 5.66
C SER A 70 -10.23 -11.35 6.57
N ALA A 71 -10.85 -11.19 7.73
CA ALA A 71 -10.60 -10.15 8.71
C ALA A 71 -9.11 -10.03 9.08
N ASP A 72 -8.70 -8.77 9.24
CA ASP A 72 -7.56 -8.33 10.01
C ASP A 72 -7.36 -9.20 11.27
N ARG A 73 -6.24 -9.91 11.33
CA ARG A 73 -5.65 -10.28 12.61
C ARG A 73 -4.33 -9.52 12.72
N LYS A 74 -4.45 -8.33 13.30
CA LYS A 74 -3.35 -7.57 13.90
C LYS A 74 -2.65 -8.53 14.87
N GLY A 75 -1.33 -8.68 14.71
CA GLY A 75 -0.54 -9.48 15.65
C GLY A 75 -0.70 -8.92 17.06
N ASP A 76 -1.04 -9.80 17.99
CA ASP A 76 -0.86 -9.54 19.41
C ASP A 76 0.64 -9.53 19.73
N PRO A 77 1.14 -8.55 20.49
CA PRO A 77 2.43 -8.63 21.15
C PRO A 77 2.24 -9.26 22.53
N THR A 78 2.88 -10.40 22.79
CA THR A 78 3.72 -10.67 23.98
C THR A 78 4.51 -11.94 23.73
#